data_AF-A0A1B6EUP0-F1
#
_entry.id   AF-A0A1B6EUP0-F1
#
_cell.length_a   1.000
_cell.length_b   1.000
_cell.length_c   1.000
_cell.angle_alpha   90.00
_cell.angle_beta   90.00
_cell.angle_gamma   90.00
#
_symmetry.space_group_name_H-M   'P 1'
#
loop_
_entity.id
_entity.type
_entity.pdbx_description
1 polymer ?
#
loop_
_entity_poly.entity_id
_entity_poly.type
_entity_poly.pdbx_seq_one_letter_code
_entity_poly.pdbx_strand_id
1 'polypeptide(L)'
;NLTVIVPPSKMAIFDESHIERTSVVGPYTEGSDLILTCEVHGGRPQPHVLWYRGDEIITNRTTVAPKGDVVRNQVVLVDLGREDLHSELTCRAWNNNKTLPLSSTVHVDMNFRPLDV
;
A
#
# COMPACT_ATOMS: atom_id res chain seq x y z
N ASN A 1 -8.55 -28.84 19.48
CA ASN A 1 -7.55 -27.75 19.38
C ASN A 1 -8.27 -26.55 18.76
N LEU A 2 -8.38 -25.42 19.47
CA LEU A 2 -9.13 -24.25 19.02
C LEU A 2 -8.13 -23.14 18.65
N THR A 3 -7.93 -22.88 17.35
CA THR A 3 -7.10 -21.76 16.90
C THR A 3 -7.95 -20.50 16.84
N VAL A 4 -7.62 -19.51 17.66
CA VAL A 4 -8.29 -18.20 17.66
C VAL A 4 -7.84 -17.40 16.45
N ILE A 5 -8.81 -16.95 15.65
CA ILE A 5 -8.60 -16.07 14.49
C ILE A 5 -9.21 -14.70 14.81
N VAL A 6 -8.42 -13.64 14.66
CA VAL A 6 -8.84 -12.25 14.77
C VAL A 6 -8.41 -11.54 13.50
N PRO A 7 -9.31 -11.01 12.67
CA PRO A 7 -8.92 -10.28 11.45
C PRO A 7 -8.16 -8.97 11.76
N PRO A 8 -7.41 -8.43 10.79
CA PRO A 8 -6.85 -7.08 10.88
C PRO A 8 -7.95 -6.04 11.11
N SER A 9 -7.65 -5.02 11.91
CA SER A 9 -8.66 -4.07 12.40
C SER A 9 -8.59 -2.69 11.76
N LYS A 10 -7.39 -2.25 11.38
CA LYS A 10 -7.13 -0.92 10.81
C LYS A 10 -6.00 -0.99 9.79
N MET A 11 -6.06 -0.09 8.82
CA MET A 11 -5.13 0.06 7.73
C MET A 11 -5.01 1.53 7.37
N ALA A 12 -3.79 2.01 7.14
CA ALA A 12 -3.51 3.35 6.64
C ALA A 12 -2.35 3.31 5.66
N ILE A 13 -2.41 4.16 4.64
CA ILE A 13 -1.34 4.32 3.63
C ILE A 13 -0.67 5.65 3.91
N PHE A 14 0.66 5.65 3.97
CA PHE A 14 1.50 6.83 4.18
C PHE A 14 2.42 7.05 2.99
N ASP A 15 2.59 8.30 2.59
CA ASP A 15 3.59 8.71 1.62
C ASP A 15 5.01 8.84 2.23
N GLU A 16 5.99 9.23 1.42
CA GLU A 16 7.37 9.43 1.85
C GLU A 16 7.52 10.52 2.92
N SER A 17 6.57 11.46 2.99
CA SER A 17 6.49 12.51 4.00
C SER A 17 5.78 12.06 5.28
N HIS A 18 5.42 10.77 5.39
CA HIS A 18 4.66 10.17 6.49
C HIS A 18 3.27 10.80 6.68
N ILE A 19 2.69 11.35 5.60
CA ILE A 19 1.33 11.87 5.60
C ILE A 19 0.39 10.74 5.19
N GLU A 20 -0.68 10.55 5.97
CA GLU A 20 -1.71 9.56 5.63
C GLU A 20 -2.47 9.99 4.36
N ARG A 21 -2.59 9.07 3.40
CA ARG A 21 -3.29 9.27 2.13
C ARG A 21 -4.45 8.28 2.02
N THR A 22 -5.63 8.82 1.71
CA THR A 22 -6.88 8.05 1.70
C THR A 22 -7.45 7.81 0.31
N SER A 23 -7.01 8.55 -0.71
CA SER A 23 -7.53 8.42 -2.08
C SER A 23 -6.52 8.75 -3.16
N VAL A 24 -5.65 9.74 -2.95
CA VAL A 24 -4.69 10.23 -3.95
C VAL A 24 -3.31 10.40 -3.31
N VAL A 25 -2.26 10.06 -4.05
CA VAL A 25 -0.85 10.28 -3.72
C VAL A 25 -0.18 11.11 -4.83
N GLY A 26 0.74 12.00 -4.47
CA GLY A 26 1.35 12.96 -5.38
C GLY A 26 0.81 14.39 -5.19
N PRO A 27 0.90 15.26 -6.21
CA PRO A 27 1.34 14.96 -7.58
C PRO A 27 2.83 14.66 -7.69
N TYR A 28 3.20 13.67 -8.50
CA TYR A 28 4.57 13.30 -8.82
C TYR A 28 4.99 13.83 -10.20
N THR A 29 6.27 14.11 -10.43
CA THR A 29 6.78 14.51 -11.75
C THR A 29 7.38 13.33 -12.51
N GLU A 30 7.42 13.41 -13.83
CA GLU A 30 8.08 12.40 -14.68
C GLU A 30 9.53 12.14 -14.20
N GLY A 31 9.90 10.87 -14.05
CA GLY A 31 11.21 10.41 -13.58
C GLY A 31 11.39 10.45 -12.05
N SER A 32 10.36 10.80 -11.27
CA SER A 32 10.41 10.72 -9.81
C SER A 32 10.12 9.31 -9.30
N ASP A 33 10.54 9.04 -8.07
CA ASP A 33 10.24 7.80 -7.37
C ASP A 33 9.09 8.00 -6.37
N LEU A 34 8.16 7.06 -6.32
CA LEU A 34 7.07 7.01 -5.34
C LEU A 34 7.38 5.93 -4.29
N ILE A 35 7.21 6.30 -3.02
CA ILE A 35 7.37 5.38 -1.88
C ILE A 35 6.11 5.45 -1.04
N LEU A 36 5.40 4.32 -0.92
CA LEU A 36 4.24 4.20 -0.04
C LEU A 36 4.48 3.14 1.02
N THR A 37 4.03 3.44 2.23
CA THR A 37 4.03 2.50 3.35
C THR A 37 2.60 2.23 3.79
N CYS A 38 2.18 0.98 3.70
CA CYS A 38 0.91 0.52 4.26
C CYS A 38 1.14 0.01 5.68
N GLU A 39 0.47 0.59 6.67
CA GLU A 39 0.51 0.18 8.07
C GLU A 39 -0.80 -0.53 8.43
N VAL A 40 -0.69 -1.75 8.96
CA VAL A 40 -1.82 -2.60 9.32
C VAL A 40 -1.75 -2.98 10.78
N HIS A 41 -2.84 -2.75 11.51
CA HIS A 41 -2.93 -3.00 12.96
C HIS A 41 -3.79 -4.21 13.32
N GLY A 42 -3.29 -4.99 14.26
CA GLY A 42 -3.93 -6.18 14.79
C GLY A 42 -3.82 -7.38 13.83
N GLY A 43 -4.67 -8.36 14.05
CA GLY A 43 -4.61 -9.63 13.34
C GLY A 43 -3.91 -10.71 14.16
N ARG A 44 -4.61 -11.84 14.36
CA ARG A 44 -4.03 -13.06 14.92
C ARG A 44 -4.55 -14.27 14.14
N PRO A 45 -3.70 -15.11 13.51
CA PRO A 45 -2.25 -14.95 13.36
C PRO A 45 -1.84 -13.64 12.67
N GLN A 46 -0.55 -13.32 12.67
CA GLN A 46 -0.03 -12.11 12.03
C GLN A 46 -0.48 -12.06 10.55
N PRO A 47 -0.98 -10.91 10.07
CA PRO A 47 -1.43 -10.79 8.69
C PRO A 47 -0.28 -10.74 7.69
N HIS A 48 -0.55 -11.30 6.51
CA HIS A 48 0.15 -10.97 5.28
C HIS A 48 -0.36 -9.62 4.80
N VAL A 49 0.55 -8.78 4.30
CA VAL A 49 0.25 -7.45 3.77
C VAL A 49 0.96 -7.30 2.45
N LEU A 50 0.22 -7.10 1.36
CA LEU A 50 0.76 -6.93 0.01
C LEU A 50 0.17 -5.69 -0.67
N TRP A 51 0.95 -5.10 -1.56
CA TRP A 51 0.58 -4.05 -2.50
C TRP A 51 0.26 -4.66 -3.86
N TYR A 52 -0.78 -4.12 -4.48
CA TYR A 52 -1.26 -4.49 -5.79
C TYR A 52 -1.32 -3.25 -6.68
N ARG A 53 -0.94 -3.39 -7.95
CA ARG A 53 -1.29 -2.46 -9.03
C ARG A 53 -2.27 -3.19 -9.95
N GLY A 54 -3.54 -2.83 -9.87
CA GLY A 54 -4.62 -3.68 -10.42
C GLY A 54 -4.58 -5.08 -9.80
N ASP A 55 -4.28 -6.10 -10.62
CA ASP A 55 -4.18 -7.51 -10.18
C ASP A 55 -2.74 -7.99 -9.92
N GLU A 56 -1.73 -7.19 -10.25
CA GLU A 56 -0.33 -7.56 -10.10
C GLU A 56 0.20 -7.21 -8.71
N ILE A 57 0.94 -8.15 -8.08
CA ILE A 57 1.60 -7.91 -6.79
C ILE A 57 2.89 -7.14 -7.04
N ILE A 58 3.01 -5.96 -6.43
CA ILE A 58 4.16 -5.05 -6.56
C ILE A 58 4.94 -4.88 -5.24
N THR A 59 4.62 -5.66 -4.21
CA THR A 59 5.25 -5.56 -2.88
C THR A 59 6.75 -5.72 -2.93
N ASN A 60 7.44 -4.84 -2.22
CA ASN A 60 8.90 -4.89 -2.08
C ASN A 60 9.32 -5.42 -0.69
N ARG A 61 8.93 -4.73 0.39
CA ARG A 61 9.47 -5.01 1.74
C ARG A 61 8.39 -5.05 2.82
N THR A 62 8.36 -6.12 3.61
CA THR A 62 7.54 -6.23 4.83
C THR A 62 8.40 -6.06 6.08
N THR A 63 7.89 -5.32 7.07
CA THR A 63 8.46 -5.23 8.41
C THR A 63 7.36 -5.41 9.46
N VAL A 64 7.74 -5.92 10.63
CA VAL A 64 6.81 -6.17 11.74
C VAL A 64 7.33 -5.40 12.94
N ALA A 65 6.46 -4.64 13.60
CA ALA A 65 6.84 -3.93 14.81
C ALA A 65 7.23 -4.93 15.93
N PRO A 66 8.11 -4.56 16.89
CA PRO A 66 8.59 -5.48 17.92
C PRO A 66 7.49 -6.16 18.75
N LYS A 67 6.34 -5.48 18.93
CA LYS A 67 5.19 -6.02 19.66
C LYS A 67 4.35 -7.00 18.82
N GLY A 68 4.59 -7.11 17.51
CA GLY A 68 3.84 -7.97 16.59
C GLY A 68 2.41 -7.52 16.28
N ASP A 69 2.01 -6.35 16.77
CA ASP A 69 0.68 -5.75 16.61
C ASP A 69 0.53 -4.89 15.36
N VAL A 70 1.65 -4.54 14.73
CA VAL A 70 1.69 -3.71 13.52
C VAL A 70 2.57 -4.37 12.46
N VAL A 71 2.02 -4.53 11.27
CA VAL A 71 2.75 -4.97 10.07
C VAL A 71 2.80 -3.81 9.08
N ARG A 72 3.98 -3.50 8.57
CA ARG A 72 4.19 -2.47 7.55
C ARG A 72 4.67 -3.09 6.26
N ASN A 73 4.08 -2.73 5.13
CA ASN A 73 4.55 -3.11 3.80
C ASN A 73 4.85 -1.87 2.97
N GLN A 74 6.08 -1.79 2.46
CA GLN A 74 6.53 -0.70 1.62
C GLN A 74 6.60 -1.14 0.16
N VAL A 75 6.08 -0.28 -0.72
CA VAL A 75 6.27 -0.35 -2.17
C VAL A 75 7.06 0.85 -2.64
N VAL A 76 7.95 0.62 -3.61
CA VAL A 76 8.73 1.65 -4.29
C VAL A 76 8.51 1.48 -5.78
N LEU A 77 8.03 2.52 -6.43
CA LEU A 77 7.90 2.61 -7.88
C LEU A 77 8.89 3.66 -8.35
N VAL A 78 9.80 3.28 -9.23
CA VAL A 78 10.89 4.14 -9.71
C VAL A 78 10.60 4.63 -11.11
N ASP A 79 11.17 5.78 -11.46
CA ASP A 79 11.12 6.34 -12.81
C ASP A 79 9.68 6.50 -13.34
N LEU A 80 8.82 7.17 -12.56
CA LEU A 80 7.40 7.30 -12.89
C LEU A 80 7.19 8.00 -14.24
N GLY A 81 6.28 7.45 -15.04
CA GLY A 81 5.92 7.92 -16.36
C GLY A 81 4.50 8.46 -16.47
N ARG A 82 4.10 8.85 -17.69
CA ARG A 82 2.75 9.37 -17.97
C ARG A 82 1.67 8.30 -17.81
N GLU A 83 2.04 7.05 -18.05
CA GLU A 83 1.23 5.85 -17.88
C GLU A 83 0.88 5.56 -16.42
N ASP A 84 1.63 6.11 -15.46
CA ASP A 84 1.35 5.90 -14.05
C ASP A 84 0.19 6.77 -13.55
N LEU A 85 -0.23 7.81 -14.29
CA LEU A 85 -1.38 8.64 -13.91
C LEU A 85 -2.64 7.80 -13.71
N HIS A 86 -3.32 8.03 -12.58
CA HIS A 86 -4.49 7.30 -12.12
C HIS A 86 -4.25 5.80 -11.89
N SER A 87 -3.00 5.34 -11.85
CA SER A 87 -2.68 3.97 -11.43
C SER A 87 -3.29 3.69 -10.06
N GLU A 88 -4.05 2.61 -9.97
CA GLU A 88 -4.66 2.16 -8.74
C GLU A 88 -3.67 1.32 -7.95
N LEU A 89 -3.24 1.82 -6.78
CA LEU A 89 -2.38 1.10 -5.85
C LEU A 89 -3.20 0.67 -4.63
N THR A 90 -3.36 -0.64 -4.46
CA THR A 90 -4.17 -1.23 -3.41
C THR A 90 -3.30 -2.01 -2.43
N CYS A 91 -3.30 -1.60 -1.16
CA CYS A 91 -2.77 -2.44 -0.08
C CYS A 91 -3.85 -3.40 0.39
N ARG A 92 -3.54 -4.70 0.49
CA ARG A 92 -4.44 -5.74 1.03
C ARG A 92 -3.78 -6.47 2.19
N ALA A 93 -4.57 -6.78 3.21
CA ALA A 93 -4.13 -7.50 4.38
C ALA A 93 -5.10 -8.63 4.77
N TRP A 94 -4.56 -9.83 5.02
CA TRP A 94 -5.33 -10.99 5.45
C TRP A 94 -4.49 -11.91 6.34
N ASN A 95 -5.15 -12.66 7.21
CA ASN A 95 -4.50 -13.65 8.06
C ASN A 95 -5.23 -15.00 8.11
N ASN A 96 -6.28 -15.14 7.30
CA ASN A 96 -7.09 -16.35 7.20
C ASN A 96 -7.87 -16.34 5.87
N ASN A 97 -8.53 -17.45 5.55
CA ASN A 97 -9.34 -17.63 4.34
C ASN A 97 -10.87 -17.58 4.58
N LYS A 98 -11.30 -17.17 5.78
CA LYS A 98 -12.72 -17.14 6.21
C LYS A 98 -13.29 -15.73 6.23
N THR A 99 -12.46 -14.71 6.36
CA THR A 99 -12.86 -13.30 6.34
C THR A 99 -12.28 -12.61 5.12
N LEU A 100 -12.97 -11.58 4.65
CA LEU A 100 -12.47 -10.74 3.57
C LEU A 100 -11.17 -10.04 3.99
N PRO A 101 -10.22 -9.84 3.06
CA PRO A 101 -9.03 -9.05 3.31
C PRO A 101 -9.41 -7.59 3.57
N LEU A 102 -8.72 -6.96 4.52
CA LEU A 102 -8.80 -5.50 4.68
C LEU A 102 -8.03 -4.86 3.54
N SER A 103 -8.62 -3.87 2.85
CA SER A 103 -8.02 -3.23 1.69
C SER A 103 -8.16 -1.70 1.75
N SER A 104 -7.16 -0.99 1.24
CA SER A 104 -7.14 0.46 1.08
C SER A 104 -6.43 0.79 -0.22
N THR A 105 -6.96 1.78 -0.93
CA THR A 105 -6.60 2.07 -2.32
C THR A 105 -6.33 3.55 -2.48
N VAL A 106 -5.25 3.87 -3.19
CA VAL A 106 -4.88 5.23 -3.59
C VAL A 106 -4.59 5.27 -5.08
N HIS A 107 -4.84 6.43 -5.69
CA HIS A 107 -4.59 6.70 -7.10
C HIS A 107 -3.40 7.64 -7.22
N VAL A 108 -2.52 7.35 -8.18
CA VAL A 108 -1.34 8.19 -8.43
C VAL A 108 -1.76 9.43 -9.22
N ASP A 109 -1.43 10.60 -8.70
CA ASP A 109 -1.52 11.87 -9.43
C ASP A 109 -0.15 12.26 -9.99
N MET A 110 -0.13 12.73 -11.23
CA MET A 110 1.09 13.05 -11.96
C MET A 110 1.00 14.46 -12.54
N ASN A 111 2.11 15.19 -12.46
CA ASN A 111 2.29 16.49 -13.08
C ASN A 111 3.27 16.40 -14.26
N PHE A 112 2.85 16.95 -15.39
CA PHE A 112 3.58 16.84 -16.65
C PHE A 112 4.05 18.20 -17.14
N ARG A 113 5.22 18.21 -17.78
CA ARG A 113 5.58 19.34 -18.63
C ARG A 113 4.67 19.34 -19.87
N PRO A 114 4.38 20.53 -20.44
CA PRO A 114 3.68 20.62 -21.72
C PRO A 114 4.38 19.76 -22.78
N LEU A 115 3.59 19.13 -23.65
CA LEU A 115 4.15 18.51 -24.85
C LEU A 115 4.53 19.63 -25.82
N ASP A 116 5.80 19.73 -26.18
CA ASP A 116 6.21 20.62 -27.26
C ASP A 116 5.51 20.16 -28.56
N VAL A 117 4.78 21.08 -29.20
CA VAL A 117 4.08 20.88 -30.48
C VAL A 117 4.86 21.56 -31.59
#